data_AF-A0A2D5KCX9-F1
#
_entry.id   AF-A0A2D5KCX9-F1
#
_cell.length_a   1.000
_cell.length_b   1.000
_cell.length_c   1.000
_cell.angle_alpha   90.00
_cell.angle_beta   90.00
_cell.angle_gamma   90.00
#
_symmetry.space_group_name_H-M   'P 1'
#
loop_
_entity.id
_entity.type
_entity.pdbx_description
1 polymer ?
#
loop_
_entity_poly.entity_id
_entity_poly.type
_entity_poly.pdbx_seq_one_letter_code
_entity_poly.pdbx_strand_id
1 'polypeptide(L)'
;MFFRTLLPNLKHFYFIAFIGFYQFISAQNTISYDSTYLNNLGQLGKAKFEYQSKGSEKIKTGDFSFTYLEQDSSCSSNLYSENWKGFYENNAKAKSWEYDAQDFSIIVKSVNEESVDYDLYEIRKTFKLNYKEGYPDGKVVYSSEKFINQKKTANLEELKTQISDAYLDGDLIYSDDLITVKGTTKDGLLEGEWTFQTENEKEIRQYKRGILTNIVRFKDKDTILSLQFPLSNGIKEKLEESDGNNSDFQLADAPTSLTFSDGYPRTSKWVRVQEKYNDPLKRIIEIIFQYDPKKVNEKGLIFGTNRGIYPLSNLEEELVKQWQEVEFEYRKELNELTDSLIAHVSFKEDSVYRMARMWLKVQEELQEQISPWKTIIEKNQLQFYNRNGLLVEYGKSLLSVDSVEFKDSVKIFNYTCEDTTFLGNFVQNLKDRKQIADSLNEELNRRVKQLNLSAEIESVSAELSQQLDDLTELYNDYPEDYFNGNNIKGIQRLHIEDKLPAEYRKLINHNNLSKQKQLAGELSGKLTLANAIVEKSYFLQKHSKMLDSLYTETTFDPFTYEKVPTRAKKRLYSIVMKEMIPALLDDIKAQSDQLADVHQLLVLIEKTQHQLKSYRDLDTRKLERSLRRNKSLDDRLEIMRVR
;
A
#
# COMPACT_ATOMS: atom_id res chain seq x y z
N MET A 1 95.45 53.03 -44.02
CA MET A 1 96.37 53.01 -45.18
C MET A 1 95.60 52.37 -46.33
N PHE A 2 95.21 53.19 -47.32
CA PHE A 2 94.82 52.87 -48.71
C PHE A 2 93.88 51.67 -48.97
N PHE A 3 92.58 51.90 -49.27
CA PHE A 3 91.96 52.03 -50.62
C PHE A 3 91.84 50.67 -51.35
N ARG A 4 90.77 50.25 -52.06
CA ARG A 4 89.51 50.84 -52.54
C ARG A 4 88.73 49.69 -53.24
N THR A 5 87.37 49.70 -53.20
CA THR A 5 86.40 49.28 -54.26
C THR A 5 86.37 47.80 -54.73
N LEU A 6 85.26 47.13 -55.13
CA LEU A 6 83.93 47.49 -55.65
C LEU A 6 82.99 46.25 -55.53
N LEU A 7 81.71 46.45 -55.23
CA LEU A 7 80.55 45.55 -55.52
C LEU A 7 80.22 45.58 -57.03
N PRO A 8 79.25 44.81 -57.62
CA PRO A 8 78.37 43.72 -57.14
C PRO A 8 78.22 42.54 -58.17
N ASN A 9 77.20 41.69 -57.95
CA ASN A 9 76.45 40.83 -58.90
C ASN A 9 76.82 39.34 -58.92
N LEU A 10 75.95 38.48 -58.35
CA LEU A 10 74.73 37.90 -58.93
C LEU A 10 75.03 36.63 -59.74
N LYS A 11 74.39 35.56 -59.29
CA LYS A 11 74.08 34.29 -59.96
C LYS A 11 75.01 33.11 -59.68
N HIS A 12 74.34 32.02 -59.28
CA HIS A 12 74.77 30.61 -59.25
C HIS A 12 75.48 30.10 -58.00
N PHE A 13 74.69 29.86 -56.96
CA PHE A 13 74.87 28.69 -56.10
C PHE A 13 73.49 28.08 -55.81
N TYR A 14 72.87 27.49 -56.84
CA TYR A 14 71.71 26.62 -56.72
C TYR A 14 72.19 25.18 -56.92
N PHE A 15 72.63 24.54 -55.85
CA PHE A 15 72.70 23.09 -55.71
C PHE A 15 73.02 22.82 -54.23
N ILE A 16 72.23 21.97 -53.57
CA ILE A 16 72.20 21.70 -52.11
C ILE A 16 71.16 22.55 -51.34
N ALA A 17 69.88 22.34 -51.67
CA ALA A 17 68.72 22.46 -50.75
C ALA A 17 67.46 21.95 -51.48
N PHE A 18 67.44 20.65 -51.85
CA PHE A 18 66.25 20.04 -52.47
C PHE A 18 66.02 18.62 -51.97
N ILE A 19 66.19 18.40 -50.66
CA ILE A 19 65.71 17.21 -49.95
C ILE A 19 65.25 17.72 -48.59
N GLY A 20 63.94 17.75 -48.36
CA GLY A 20 63.38 18.09 -47.05
C GLY A 20 62.32 19.18 -47.06
N PHE A 21 61.32 19.09 -47.92
CA PHE A 21 59.97 19.61 -47.64
C PHE A 21 58.96 18.90 -48.55
N TYR A 22 58.99 17.56 -48.57
CA TYR A 22 57.77 16.82 -48.89
C TYR A 22 56.84 17.02 -47.70
N GLN A 23 55.98 18.03 -47.81
CA GLN A 23 54.77 18.07 -47.01
C GLN A 23 54.03 16.77 -47.32
N PHE A 24 54.05 15.83 -46.36
CA PHE A 24 52.98 14.86 -46.21
C PHE A 24 51.71 15.66 -45.91
N ILE A 25 51.08 16.20 -46.95
CA ILE A 25 49.64 16.37 -46.95
C ILE A 25 49.12 14.95 -47.01
N SER A 26 48.99 14.30 -45.86
CA SER A 26 48.09 13.17 -45.73
C SER A 26 46.72 13.71 -46.09
N ALA A 27 46.31 13.51 -47.34
CA ALA A 27 44.92 13.59 -47.73
C ALA A 27 44.20 12.58 -46.83
N GLN A 28 43.62 13.06 -45.74
CA GLN A 28 42.70 12.27 -44.95
C GLN A 28 41.55 11.94 -45.90
N ASN A 29 41.40 10.65 -46.22
CA ASN A 29 40.32 10.17 -47.06
C ASN A 29 39.00 10.34 -46.30
N THR A 30 38.43 11.55 -46.38
CA THR A 30 37.08 11.84 -45.91
C THR A 30 36.10 11.20 -46.89
N ILE A 31 35.32 10.24 -46.40
CA ILE A 31 34.29 9.56 -47.21
C ILE A 31 32.94 10.10 -46.76
N SER A 32 32.21 10.72 -47.70
CA SER A 32 30.81 11.14 -47.48
C SER A 32 29.88 9.96 -47.76
N TYR A 33 28.90 9.74 -46.89
CA TYR A 33 27.89 8.70 -47.03
C TYR A 33 26.50 9.28 -46.84
N ASP A 34 25.62 9.08 -47.83
CA ASP A 34 24.22 9.48 -47.82
C ASP A 34 23.36 8.25 -47.60
N SER A 35 22.56 8.23 -46.52
CA SER A 35 21.60 7.14 -46.30
C SER A 35 20.40 7.58 -45.46
N THR A 36 19.40 6.72 -45.45
CA THR A 36 18.35 6.75 -44.44
C THR A 36 18.99 6.66 -43.04
N TYR A 37 18.55 7.51 -42.13
CA TYR A 37 19.07 7.62 -40.76
C TYR A 37 17.92 7.82 -39.79
N LEU A 38 17.94 7.07 -38.69
CA LEU A 38 17.05 7.26 -37.55
C LEU A 38 17.76 8.17 -36.55
N ASN A 39 17.22 9.36 -36.32
CA ASN A 39 17.85 10.34 -35.44
C ASN A 39 17.58 10.05 -33.95
N ASN A 40 18.14 10.89 -33.07
CA ASN A 40 17.99 10.76 -31.61
C ASN A 40 16.55 10.94 -31.11
N LEU A 41 15.65 11.46 -31.95
CA LEU A 41 14.22 11.65 -31.67
C LEU A 41 13.37 10.51 -32.22
N GLY A 42 13.97 9.51 -32.87
CA GLY A 42 13.24 8.40 -33.50
C GLY A 42 12.61 8.77 -34.85
N GLN A 43 13.01 9.87 -35.48
CA GLN A 43 12.54 10.27 -36.80
C GLN A 43 13.44 9.67 -37.89
N LEU A 44 12.81 9.08 -38.91
CA LEU A 44 13.50 8.48 -40.05
C LEU A 44 13.62 9.50 -41.18
N GLY A 45 14.84 9.97 -41.44
CA GLY A 45 15.13 10.96 -42.48
C GLY A 45 16.35 10.59 -43.32
N LYS A 46 16.87 11.56 -44.09
CA LYS A 46 18.10 11.39 -44.87
C LYS A 46 19.24 12.10 -44.17
N ALA A 47 20.36 11.40 -43.93
CA ALA A 47 21.55 11.99 -43.36
C ALA A 47 22.76 11.86 -44.29
N LYS A 48 23.63 12.87 -44.24
CA LYS A 48 24.97 12.82 -44.78
C LYS A 48 25.96 12.90 -43.65
N PHE A 49 26.90 11.96 -43.62
CA PHE A 49 27.99 11.92 -42.66
C PHE A 49 29.32 11.93 -43.39
N GLU A 50 30.29 12.64 -42.81
CA GLU A 50 31.70 12.48 -43.15
C GLU A 50 32.41 11.52 -42.17
N TYR A 51 33.21 10.62 -42.73
CA TYR A 51 33.98 9.65 -41.96
C TYR A 51 35.47 9.75 -42.25
N GLN A 52 36.26 9.60 -41.19
CA GLN A 52 37.67 9.28 -41.28
C GLN A 52 37.85 7.76 -41.13
N SER A 53 38.52 7.14 -42.09
CA SER A 53 38.84 5.71 -42.04
C SER A 53 40.13 5.49 -41.23
N LYS A 54 40.05 4.69 -40.16
CA LYS A 54 41.20 4.25 -39.37
C LYS A 54 41.28 2.72 -39.43
N GLY A 55 41.94 2.19 -40.46
CA GLY A 55 41.91 0.75 -40.76
C GLY A 55 40.54 0.31 -41.30
N SER A 56 39.90 -0.68 -40.65
CA SER A 56 38.55 -1.14 -40.98
C SER A 56 37.43 -0.34 -40.30
N GLU A 57 37.77 0.53 -39.33
CA GLU A 57 36.78 1.32 -38.60
C GLU A 57 36.49 2.65 -39.32
N LYS A 58 35.19 2.99 -39.38
CA LYS A 58 34.69 4.29 -39.84
C LYS A 58 34.36 5.14 -38.62
N ILE A 59 35.10 6.23 -38.44
CA ILE A 59 34.91 7.18 -37.35
C ILE A 59 34.24 8.43 -37.92
N LYS A 60 33.09 8.84 -37.38
CA LYS A 60 32.42 10.09 -37.80
C LYS A 60 33.33 11.26 -37.46
N THR A 61 33.85 11.93 -38.48
CA THR A 61 34.76 13.06 -38.37
C THR A 61 34.55 13.94 -39.60
N GLY A 62 33.97 15.12 -39.40
CA GLY A 62 33.61 16.05 -40.47
C GLY A 62 32.16 16.53 -40.39
N ASP A 63 31.68 17.12 -41.49
CA ASP A 63 30.36 17.72 -41.57
C ASP A 63 29.23 16.67 -41.51
N PHE A 64 28.11 17.10 -40.94
CA PHE A 64 26.87 16.35 -40.85
C PHE A 64 25.69 17.19 -41.32
N SER A 65 24.80 16.58 -42.08
CA SER A 65 23.49 17.16 -42.37
C SER A 65 22.40 16.11 -42.27
N PHE A 66 21.24 16.48 -41.74
CA PHE A 66 20.06 15.63 -41.72
C PHE A 66 18.83 16.42 -42.16
N THR A 67 17.97 15.78 -42.95
CA THR A 67 16.69 16.35 -43.37
C THR A 67 15.57 15.36 -43.10
N TYR A 68 14.52 15.85 -42.46
CA TYR A 68 13.28 15.14 -42.19
C TYR A 68 12.11 15.92 -42.78
N LEU A 69 11.14 15.19 -43.32
CA LEU A 69 9.90 15.73 -43.86
C LEU A 69 8.77 14.79 -43.51
N GLU A 70 7.74 15.33 -42.87
CA GLU A 70 6.51 14.63 -42.52
C GLU A 70 5.32 15.39 -43.10
N GLN A 71 4.40 14.66 -43.73
CA GLN A 71 3.25 15.21 -44.41
C GLN A 71 2.04 14.35 -44.10
N ASP A 72 0.92 14.97 -43.75
CA ASP A 72 -0.32 14.23 -43.48
C ASP A 72 -0.79 13.52 -44.76
N SER A 73 -0.97 12.21 -44.64
CA SER A 73 -1.42 11.28 -45.68
C SER A 73 -2.78 11.59 -46.30
N SER A 74 -3.63 12.38 -45.64
CA SER A 74 -5.03 12.57 -46.07
C SER A 74 -5.28 13.82 -46.90
N CYS A 75 -4.65 14.96 -46.57
CA CYS A 75 -4.99 16.26 -47.17
C CYS A 75 -3.80 17.21 -47.45
N SER A 76 -2.56 16.85 -47.09
CA SER A 76 -1.38 17.75 -47.24
C SER A 76 -1.54 19.15 -46.64
N SER A 77 -2.49 19.33 -45.71
CA SER A 77 -2.78 20.61 -45.06
C SER A 77 -1.78 20.93 -43.95
N ASN A 78 -1.12 19.91 -43.40
CA ASN A 78 -0.05 20.04 -42.42
C ASN A 78 1.24 19.44 -42.99
N LEU A 79 2.33 20.18 -42.84
CA LEU A 79 3.66 19.75 -43.25
C LEU A 79 4.66 20.15 -42.17
N TYR A 80 5.46 19.19 -41.74
CA TYR A 80 6.54 19.41 -40.79
C TYR A 80 7.87 19.08 -41.46
N SER A 81 8.85 19.97 -41.31
CA SER A 81 10.20 19.72 -41.81
C SER A 81 11.24 20.07 -40.77
N GLU A 82 12.32 19.30 -40.73
CA GLU A 82 13.50 19.60 -39.92
C GLU A 82 14.77 19.49 -40.76
N ASN A 83 15.70 20.40 -40.53
CA ASN A 83 17.04 20.39 -41.09
C ASN A 83 18.06 20.56 -39.99
N TRP A 84 19.01 19.63 -39.89
CA TRP A 84 20.09 19.69 -38.93
C TRP A 84 21.40 19.84 -39.68
N LYS A 85 22.29 20.67 -39.17
CA LYS A 85 23.66 20.84 -39.66
C LYS A 85 24.59 20.84 -38.48
N GLY A 86 25.72 20.18 -38.60
CA GLY A 86 26.69 20.14 -37.52
C GLY A 86 27.99 19.49 -37.93
N PHE A 87 28.83 19.24 -36.93
CA PHE A 87 30.15 18.66 -37.11
C PHE A 87 30.37 17.53 -36.09
N TYR A 88 30.93 16.42 -36.56
CA TYR A 88 31.42 15.35 -35.70
C TYR A 88 32.94 15.39 -35.62
N GLU A 89 33.47 15.10 -34.44
CA GLU A 89 34.89 14.85 -34.22
C GLU A 89 35.02 13.57 -33.38
N ASN A 90 35.70 12.55 -33.92
CA ASN A 90 35.93 11.28 -33.24
C ASN A 90 34.64 10.63 -32.69
N ASN A 91 33.58 10.55 -33.51
CA ASN A 91 32.25 10.05 -33.14
C ASN A 91 31.44 10.90 -32.13
N ALA A 92 31.94 12.06 -31.70
CA ALA A 92 31.23 12.98 -30.81
C ALA A 92 30.77 14.24 -31.56
N LYS A 93 29.62 14.82 -31.18
CA LYS A 93 29.23 16.14 -31.67
C LYS A 93 30.28 17.16 -31.23
N ALA A 94 30.72 18.03 -32.15
CA ALA A 94 31.68 19.08 -31.90
C ALA A 94 31.31 20.35 -32.67
N LYS A 95 31.90 21.49 -32.30
CA LYS A 95 31.70 22.80 -32.95
C LYS A 95 30.21 23.17 -33.02
N SER A 96 29.83 24.05 -33.94
CA SER A 96 28.47 24.57 -34.05
C SER A 96 27.51 23.56 -34.67
N TRP A 97 26.32 23.49 -34.10
CA TRP A 97 25.18 22.71 -34.57
C TRP A 97 23.98 23.64 -34.70
N GLU A 98 23.32 23.55 -35.84
CA GLU A 98 22.14 24.32 -36.19
C GLU A 98 21.00 23.36 -36.50
N TYR A 99 19.85 23.62 -35.90
CA TYR A 99 18.61 22.88 -36.12
C TYR A 99 17.54 23.89 -36.53
N ASP A 100 16.95 23.67 -37.70
CA ASP A 100 15.86 24.49 -38.23
C ASP A 100 14.65 23.59 -38.43
N ALA A 101 13.57 23.87 -37.71
CA ALA A 101 12.30 23.17 -37.83
C ALA A 101 11.20 24.13 -38.31
N GLN A 102 10.30 23.64 -39.16
CA GLN A 102 9.19 24.41 -39.71
C GLN A 102 7.92 23.58 -39.65
N ASP A 103 6.93 24.08 -38.91
CA ASP A 103 5.57 23.57 -38.86
C ASP A 103 4.70 24.44 -39.76
N PHE A 104 4.12 23.86 -40.82
CA PHE A 104 3.20 24.52 -41.73
C PHE A 104 1.78 23.97 -41.55
N SER A 105 0.81 24.88 -41.55
CA SER A 105 -0.62 24.55 -41.56
C SER A 105 -1.37 25.47 -42.52
N ILE A 106 -2.16 24.87 -43.41
CA ILE A 106 -3.02 25.59 -44.35
C ILE A 106 -4.45 25.58 -43.82
N ILE A 107 -5.03 26.76 -43.60
CA ILE A 107 -6.45 26.91 -43.26
C ILE A 107 -7.17 27.50 -44.47
N VAL A 108 -8.02 26.70 -45.11
CA VAL A 108 -8.87 27.14 -46.21
C VAL A 108 -10.04 27.93 -45.65
N LYS A 109 -10.16 29.20 -46.06
CA LYS A 109 -11.24 30.11 -45.64
C LYS A 109 -12.48 29.97 -46.50
N SER A 110 -12.29 29.92 -47.82
CA SER A 110 -13.37 29.76 -48.79
C SER A 110 -12.85 29.13 -50.09
N VAL A 111 -13.75 28.45 -50.80
CA VAL A 111 -13.48 27.86 -52.10
C VAL A 111 -14.52 28.40 -53.06
N ASN A 112 -14.06 29.14 -54.08
CA ASN A 112 -14.88 29.64 -55.17
C ASN A 112 -14.52 28.93 -56.48
N GLU A 113 -15.31 29.12 -57.54
CA GLU A 113 -15.12 28.43 -58.83
C GLU A 113 -13.74 28.70 -59.49
N GLU A 114 -13.09 29.83 -59.17
CA GLU A 114 -11.83 30.26 -59.78
C GLU A 114 -10.63 30.36 -58.81
N SER A 115 -10.84 30.28 -57.50
CA SER A 115 -9.75 30.41 -56.51
C SER A 115 -10.08 29.81 -55.14
N VAL A 116 -9.02 29.45 -54.42
CA VAL A 116 -9.07 29.04 -53.02
C VAL A 116 -8.47 30.15 -52.19
N ASP A 117 -9.24 30.70 -51.25
CA ASP A 117 -8.73 31.63 -50.24
C ASP A 117 -8.25 30.83 -49.04
N TYR A 118 -6.99 31.02 -48.66
CA TYR A 118 -6.35 30.29 -47.57
C TYR A 118 -5.36 31.16 -46.81
N ASP A 119 -5.16 30.84 -45.53
CA ASP A 119 -4.02 31.33 -44.76
C ASP A 119 -2.98 30.23 -44.61
N LEU A 120 -1.73 30.56 -44.93
CA LEU A 120 -0.57 29.73 -44.61
C LEU A 120 -0.02 30.17 -43.25
N TYR A 121 -0.19 29.33 -42.25
CA TYR A 121 0.45 29.47 -40.95
C TYR A 121 1.77 28.72 -40.96
N GLU A 122 2.80 29.37 -40.44
CA GLU A 122 4.13 28.78 -40.31
C GLU A 122 4.69 29.12 -38.93
N ILE A 123 5.21 28.12 -38.23
CA ILE A 123 6.03 28.29 -37.02
C ILE A 123 7.45 27.87 -37.39
N ARG A 124 8.38 28.82 -37.36
CA ARG A 124 9.81 28.55 -37.57
C ARG A 124 10.51 28.46 -36.23
N LYS A 125 11.21 27.36 -35.99
CA LYS A 125 12.08 27.16 -34.83
C LYS A 125 13.51 27.07 -35.32
N THR A 126 14.38 27.94 -34.82
CA THR A 126 15.81 27.87 -35.07
C THR A 126 16.52 27.68 -33.75
N PHE A 127 17.41 26.69 -33.70
CA PHE A 127 18.22 26.37 -32.53
C PHE A 127 19.68 26.23 -32.93
N LYS A 128 20.55 26.97 -32.24
CA LYS A 128 21.99 26.95 -32.45
C LYS A 128 22.68 26.72 -31.12
N LEU A 129 23.56 25.73 -31.07
CA LEU A 129 24.47 25.53 -29.95
C LEU A 129 25.81 25.01 -30.45
N ASN A 130 26.87 25.13 -29.64
CA ASN A 130 28.09 24.39 -29.93
C ASN A 130 28.22 23.18 -29.01
N TYR A 131 29.05 22.24 -29.45
CA TYR A 131 29.41 21.06 -28.68
C TYR A 131 30.92 20.97 -28.54
N LYS A 132 31.34 20.40 -27.41
CA LYS A 132 32.71 19.99 -27.13
C LYS A 132 32.65 18.59 -26.53
N GLU A 133 33.35 17.64 -27.15
CA GLU A 133 33.37 16.24 -26.71
C GLU A 133 31.97 15.61 -26.54
N GLY A 134 31.01 16.01 -27.39
CA GLY A 134 29.65 15.49 -27.38
C GLY A 134 28.72 16.09 -26.33
N TYR A 135 29.15 17.09 -25.57
CA TYR A 135 28.30 17.87 -24.66
C TYR A 135 28.12 19.30 -25.16
N PRO A 136 26.96 19.94 -24.88
CA PRO A 136 26.78 21.36 -25.14
C PRO A 136 27.88 22.20 -24.50
N ASP A 137 28.42 23.15 -25.26
CA ASP A 137 29.50 24.06 -24.85
C ASP A 137 29.42 25.33 -25.70
N GLY A 138 29.67 26.51 -25.13
CA GLY A 138 29.55 27.79 -25.80
C GLY A 138 28.13 28.35 -25.91
N LYS A 139 27.91 29.23 -26.89
CA LYS A 139 26.69 30.02 -27.01
C LYS A 139 25.49 29.17 -27.43
N VAL A 140 24.37 29.35 -26.74
CA VAL A 140 23.07 28.75 -27.05
C VAL A 140 22.09 29.84 -27.48
N VAL A 141 21.46 29.66 -28.65
CA VAL A 141 20.42 30.55 -29.17
C VAL A 141 19.27 29.72 -29.69
N TYR A 142 18.08 29.98 -29.20
CA TYR A 142 16.83 29.40 -29.69
C TYR A 142 15.83 30.52 -29.98
N SER A 143 15.07 30.37 -31.05
CA SER A 143 13.98 31.27 -31.41
C SER A 143 12.84 30.50 -32.08
N SER A 144 11.62 30.74 -31.65
CA SER A 144 10.37 30.27 -32.26
C SER A 144 9.56 31.48 -32.72
N GLU A 145 9.21 31.52 -34.00
CA GLU A 145 8.60 32.68 -34.64
C GLU A 145 7.36 32.25 -35.44
N LYS A 146 6.28 33.01 -35.31
CA LYS A 146 5.04 32.77 -36.07
C LYS A 146 4.99 33.65 -37.31
N PHE A 147 4.64 33.04 -38.43
CA PHE A 147 4.41 33.68 -39.71
C PHE A 147 3.00 33.38 -40.20
N ILE A 148 2.37 34.38 -40.82
CA ILE A 148 1.12 34.22 -41.57
C ILE A 148 1.37 34.77 -42.97
N ASN A 149 1.15 33.94 -43.99
CA ASN A 149 1.40 34.29 -45.39
C ASN A 149 2.80 34.89 -45.59
N GLN A 150 3.81 34.22 -45.03
CA GLN A 150 5.25 34.57 -45.06
C GLN A 150 5.63 35.87 -44.32
N LYS A 151 4.67 36.56 -43.70
CA LYS A 151 4.94 37.74 -42.87
C LYS A 151 5.04 37.31 -41.41
N LYS A 152 6.15 37.66 -40.76
CA LYS A 152 6.31 37.45 -39.32
C LYS A 152 5.25 38.23 -38.56
N THR A 153 4.49 37.54 -37.72
CA THR A 153 3.41 38.13 -36.90
C THR A 153 3.74 38.17 -35.42
N ALA A 154 4.55 37.23 -34.91
CA ALA A 154 4.91 37.17 -33.49
C ALA A 154 6.25 36.45 -33.26
N ASN A 155 6.93 36.80 -32.16
CA ASN A 155 7.93 35.94 -31.53
C ASN A 155 7.19 35.13 -30.48
N LEU A 156 7.26 33.79 -30.56
CA LEU A 156 6.57 32.90 -29.63
C LEU A 156 7.46 32.50 -28.45
N GLU A 157 8.75 32.32 -28.70
CA GLU A 157 9.71 31.84 -27.69
C GLU A 157 11.14 32.20 -28.09
N GLU A 158 11.98 32.61 -27.14
CA GLU A 158 13.40 32.93 -27.34
C GLU A 158 14.21 32.47 -26.13
N LEU A 159 15.39 31.90 -26.37
CA LEU A 159 16.39 31.61 -25.33
C LEU A 159 17.77 32.04 -25.84
N LYS A 160 18.50 32.78 -25.00
CA LYS A 160 19.91 33.13 -25.19
C LYS A 160 20.66 32.85 -23.90
N THR A 161 21.69 32.02 -23.99
CA THR A 161 22.58 31.75 -22.86
C THR A 161 23.93 31.22 -23.34
N GLN A 162 24.79 30.85 -22.42
CA GLN A 162 26.09 30.27 -22.68
C GLN A 162 26.32 29.09 -21.73
N ILE A 163 26.96 28.05 -22.27
CA ILE A 163 27.39 26.87 -21.54
C ILE A 163 28.92 26.87 -21.50
N SER A 164 29.50 26.53 -20.36
CA SER A 164 30.93 26.25 -20.23
C SER A 164 31.11 25.02 -19.37
N ASP A 165 31.95 24.07 -19.81
CA ASP A 165 32.23 22.84 -19.07
C ASP A 165 30.96 22.05 -18.66
N ALA A 166 29.97 22.05 -19.56
CA ALA A 166 28.65 21.43 -19.42
C ALA A 166 27.67 22.09 -18.41
N TYR A 167 27.98 23.27 -17.87
CA TYR A 167 27.08 24.06 -17.04
C TYR A 167 26.71 25.39 -17.69
N LEU A 168 25.55 25.95 -17.35
CA LEU A 168 25.26 27.33 -17.73
C LEU A 168 26.26 28.28 -17.04
N ASP A 169 26.84 29.19 -17.82
CA ASP A 169 27.79 30.18 -17.32
C ASP A 169 27.64 31.50 -18.08
N GLY A 170 27.33 32.57 -17.36
CA GLY A 170 27.00 33.88 -17.90
C GLY A 170 25.50 34.19 -17.88
N ASP A 171 25.10 35.16 -18.70
CA ASP A 171 23.73 35.67 -18.72
C ASP A 171 22.76 34.71 -19.40
N LEU A 172 21.55 34.63 -18.85
CA LEU A 172 20.43 33.92 -19.40
C LEU A 172 19.27 34.88 -19.66
N ILE A 173 18.74 34.82 -20.88
CA ILE A 173 17.50 35.50 -21.26
C ILE A 173 16.61 34.45 -21.90
N TYR A 174 15.45 34.22 -21.29
CA TYR A 174 14.37 33.42 -21.84
C TYR A 174 13.11 34.27 -21.92
N SER A 175 12.33 34.12 -22.97
CA SER A 175 11.01 34.74 -23.05
C SER A 175 10.07 33.93 -23.93
N ASP A 176 8.83 33.78 -23.50
CA ASP A 176 7.71 33.30 -24.31
C ASP A 176 6.53 34.28 -24.27
N ASP A 177 5.39 33.91 -24.84
CA ASP A 177 4.16 34.72 -24.85
C ASP A 177 3.62 35.07 -23.44
N LEU A 178 4.03 34.33 -22.39
CA LEU A 178 3.50 34.45 -21.02
C LEU A 178 4.49 35.06 -20.05
N ILE A 179 5.80 34.81 -20.23
CA ILE A 179 6.82 35.17 -19.27
C ILE A 179 8.17 35.52 -19.90
N THR A 180 8.85 36.50 -19.32
CA THR A 180 10.27 36.78 -19.52
C THR A 180 11.07 36.43 -18.27
N VAL A 181 12.13 35.65 -18.44
CA VAL A 181 13.08 35.26 -17.39
C VAL A 181 14.46 35.79 -17.73
N LYS A 182 15.08 36.47 -16.76
CA LYS A 182 16.44 37.00 -16.88
C LYS A 182 17.23 36.70 -15.63
N GLY A 183 18.49 36.32 -15.78
CA GLY A 183 19.40 36.15 -14.66
C GLY A 183 20.78 35.76 -15.12
N THR A 184 21.66 35.50 -14.18
CA THR A 184 23.04 35.09 -14.46
C THR A 184 23.32 33.77 -13.75
N THR A 185 24.08 32.90 -14.40
CA THR A 185 24.60 31.66 -13.81
C THR A 185 26.11 31.74 -13.73
N LYS A 186 26.69 31.08 -12.73
CA LYS A 186 28.14 30.85 -12.63
C LYS A 186 28.38 29.41 -12.25
N ASP A 187 29.13 28.67 -13.06
CA ASP A 187 29.38 27.23 -12.85
C ASP A 187 28.06 26.44 -12.67
N GLY A 188 27.01 26.83 -13.40
CA GLY A 188 25.66 26.28 -13.31
C GLY A 188 24.85 26.78 -12.11
N LEU A 189 25.44 27.46 -11.15
CA LEU A 189 24.72 27.95 -10.00
C LEU A 189 24.01 29.27 -10.33
N LEU A 190 22.75 29.41 -9.93
CA LEU A 190 22.02 30.68 -10.02
C LEU A 190 22.78 31.74 -9.21
N GLU A 191 23.06 32.89 -9.83
CA GLU A 191 23.85 33.97 -9.25
C GLU A 191 23.15 35.32 -9.46
N GLY A 192 23.27 36.21 -8.47
CA GLY A 192 22.77 37.57 -8.58
C GLY A 192 21.24 37.66 -8.61
N GLU A 193 20.75 38.65 -9.34
CA GLU A 193 19.31 38.92 -9.47
C GLU A 193 18.71 38.07 -10.59
N TRP A 194 17.66 37.31 -10.26
CA TRP A 194 16.83 36.59 -11.22
C TRP A 194 15.45 37.21 -11.27
N THR A 195 15.05 37.72 -12.44
CA THR A 195 13.76 38.36 -12.69
C THR A 195 12.86 37.44 -13.51
N PHE A 196 11.62 37.28 -13.05
CA PHE A 196 10.53 36.59 -13.72
C PHE A 196 9.39 37.59 -13.93
N GLN A 197 9.10 37.93 -15.18
CA GLN A 197 8.14 38.98 -15.53
C GLN A 197 7.02 38.41 -16.39
N THR A 198 5.79 38.52 -15.92
CA THR A 198 4.56 38.25 -16.69
C THR A 198 3.87 39.58 -17.04
N GLU A 199 2.73 39.54 -17.74
CA GLU A 199 1.92 40.74 -18.00
C GLU A 199 1.50 41.45 -16.70
N ASN A 200 1.17 40.69 -15.66
CA ASN A 200 0.53 41.21 -14.45
C ASN A 200 1.46 41.29 -13.22
N GLU A 201 2.52 40.48 -13.19
CA GLU A 201 3.36 40.32 -12.01
C GLU A 201 4.85 40.25 -12.36
N LYS A 202 5.68 40.78 -11.45
CA LYS A 202 7.14 40.64 -11.47
C LYS A 202 7.61 39.94 -10.21
N GLU A 203 8.39 38.88 -10.32
CA GLU A 203 9.13 38.28 -9.21
C GLU A 203 10.63 38.49 -9.39
N ILE A 204 11.30 38.90 -8.32
CA ILE A 204 12.74 39.06 -8.25
C ILE A 204 13.26 38.11 -7.17
N ARG A 205 14.24 37.29 -7.51
CA ARG A 205 14.93 36.37 -6.61
C ARG A 205 16.39 36.76 -6.51
N GLN A 206 16.93 36.84 -5.29
CA GLN A 206 18.37 37.07 -5.10
C GLN A 206 19.09 35.77 -4.75
N TYR A 207 20.05 35.41 -5.58
CA TYR A 207 20.93 34.27 -5.36
C TYR A 207 22.37 34.71 -5.07
N LYS A 208 23.08 33.89 -4.29
CA LYS A 208 24.52 33.96 -4.10
C LYS A 208 25.08 32.55 -3.99
N ARG A 209 25.99 32.16 -4.89
CA ARG A 209 26.53 30.80 -5.02
C ARG A 209 25.42 29.74 -5.12
N GLY A 210 24.33 30.03 -5.84
CA GLY A 210 23.16 29.15 -5.94
C GLY A 210 22.27 29.10 -4.69
N ILE A 211 22.57 29.84 -3.62
CA ILE A 211 21.75 29.94 -2.41
C ILE A 211 20.74 31.07 -2.59
N LEU A 212 19.45 30.76 -2.45
CA LEU A 212 18.37 31.75 -2.51
C LEU A 212 18.27 32.49 -1.17
N THR A 213 18.46 33.81 -1.20
CA THR A 213 18.47 34.64 0.01
C THR A 213 17.15 35.39 0.19
N ASN A 214 16.53 35.86 -0.89
CA ASN A 214 15.24 36.53 -0.84
C ASN A 214 14.39 36.32 -2.11
N ILE A 215 13.08 36.54 -1.96
CA ILE A 215 12.13 36.69 -3.06
C ILE A 215 11.29 37.93 -2.79
N VAL A 216 11.11 38.78 -3.80
CA VAL A 216 10.17 39.90 -3.79
C VAL A 216 9.25 39.79 -4.99
N ARG A 217 7.94 39.96 -4.79
CA ARG A 217 6.95 39.95 -5.87
C ARG A 217 6.17 41.25 -5.89
N PHE A 218 5.98 41.76 -7.09
CA PHE A 218 5.27 42.99 -7.39
C PHE A 218 4.07 42.68 -8.27
N LYS A 219 2.99 43.43 -8.06
CA LYS A 219 1.87 43.56 -9.00
C LYS A 219 1.74 45.04 -9.30
N ASP A 220 1.88 45.42 -10.56
CA ASP A 220 2.07 46.80 -10.99
C ASP A 220 3.25 47.49 -10.26
N LYS A 221 2.98 48.40 -9.31
CA LYS A 221 3.98 49.08 -8.49
C LYS A 221 3.98 48.63 -7.03
N ASP A 222 3.02 47.81 -6.63
CA ASP A 222 2.84 47.40 -5.24
C ASP A 222 3.59 46.10 -4.95
N THR A 223 4.28 46.08 -3.81
CA THR A 223 4.90 44.84 -3.30
C THR A 223 3.84 43.95 -2.68
N ILE A 224 3.55 42.82 -3.31
CA ILE A 224 2.56 41.84 -2.82
C ILE A 224 3.20 40.72 -2.00
N LEU A 225 4.52 40.54 -2.11
CA LEU A 225 5.28 39.58 -1.33
C LEU A 225 6.72 40.07 -1.13
N SER A 226 7.24 39.96 0.08
CA SER A 226 8.66 40.12 0.37
C SER A 226 9.07 39.08 1.38
N LEU A 227 10.10 38.31 1.04
CA LEU A 227 10.40 37.06 1.69
C LEU A 227 11.90 36.87 1.85
N GLN A 228 12.37 36.81 3.09
CA GLN A 228 13.76 36.43 3.39
C GLN A 228 13.82 34.96 3.82
N PHE A 229 14.80 34.24 3.28
CA PHE A 229 14.98 32.82 3.53
C PHE A 229 15.78 32.61 4.82
N PRO A 230 15.31 31.78 5.77
CA PRO A 230 16.04 31.48 6.98
C PRO A 230 17.15 30.48 6.68
N LEU A 231 18.36 30.98 6.53
CA LEU A 231 19.55 30.18 6.25
C LEU A 231 20.16 29.64 7.55
N SER A 232 20.72 28.44 7.49
CA SER A 232 21.57 27.87 8.55
C SER A 232 22.79 28.74 8.81
N ASN A 233 23.40 28.59 9.99
CA ASN A 233 24.63 29.31 10.32
C ASN A 233 25.77 28.94 9.36
N GLY A 234 25.91 27.66 9.00
CA GLY A 234 26.93 27.21 8.05
C GLY A 234 26.79 27.88 6.67
N ILE A 235 25.57 27.98 6.14
CA ILE A 235 25.34 28.71 4.89
C ILE A 235 25.65 30.20 5.06
N LYS A 236 25.21 30.84 6.14
CA LYS A 236 25.50 32.27 6.38
C LYS A 236 26.99 32.55 6.41
N GLU A 237 27.74 31.78 7.19
CA GLU A 237 29.21 31.86 7.27
C GLU A 237 29.84 31.67 5.88
N LYS A 238 29.36 30.67 5.12
CA LYS A 238 29.86 30.37 3.78
C LYS A 238 29.55 31.45 2.75
N LEU A 239 28.46 32.20 2.94
CA LEU A 239 28.11 33.35 2.11
C LEU A 239 28.87 34.62 2.55
N GLU A 240 29.35 34.70 3.79
CA GLU A 240 30.13 35.83 4.31
C GLU A 240 31.64 35.68 4.07
N GLU A 241 32.11 34.51 3.61
CA GLU A 241 33.50 34.28 3.22
C GLU A 241 34.02 35.36 2.26
N SER A 242 35.21 35.84 2.60
CA SER A 242 36.03 36.76 1.81
C SER A 242 37.45 36.21 1.75
N ASP A 243 38.26 36.76 0.83
CA ASP A 243 39.67 36.38 0.64
C ASP A 243 40.48 36.61 1.93
N GLY A 244 40.46 35.64 2.86
CA GLY A 244 41.12 35.72 4.17
C GLY A 244 40.38 35.04 5.33
N ASN A 245 39.10 34.70 5.18
CA ASN A 245 38.32 33.99 6.20
C ASN A 245 37.54 32.83 5.55
N ASN A 246 38.12 31.63 5.58
CA ASN A 246 37.50 30.43 5.01
C ASN A 246 36.71 29.71 6.11
N SER A 247 35.42 29.47 5.85
CA SER A 247 34.59 28.59 6.65
C SER A 247 34.89 27.14 6.26
N ASP A 248 35.01 26.28 7.26
CA ASP A 248 35.10 24.82 7.07
C ASP A 248 33.79 24.24 6.49
N PHE A 249 32.68 24.99 6.52
CA PHE A 249 31.42 24.59 5.92
C PHE A 249 31.52 24.52 4.40
N GLN A 250 30.96 23.46 3.81
CA GLN A 250 31.02 23.21 2.37
C GLN A 250 29.64 23.39 1.74
N LEU A 251 29.62 23.91 0.51
CA LEU A 251 28.46 23.81 -0.38
C LEU A 251 28.68 22.63 -1.33
N ALA A 252 27.62 22.15 -1.98
CA ALA A 252 27.79 21.21 -3.07
C ALA A 252 28.52 21.89 -4.26
N ASP A 253 29.30 21.11 -4.99
CA ASP A 253 30.13 21.59 -6.10
C ASP A 253 29.34 21.75 -7.42
N ALA A 254 28.04 21.44 -7.41
CA ALA A 254 27.20 21.44 -8.60
C ALA A 254 25.72 21.76 -8.26
N PRO A 255 24.92 22.17 -9.25
CA PRO A 255 23.48 22.37 -9.08
C PRO A 255 22.77 21.11 -8.57
N THR A 256 21.98 21.26 -7.51
CA THR A 256 21.31 20.12 -6.85
C THR A 256 19.81 20.04 -7.14
N SER A 257 19.16 21.18 -7.35
CA SER A 257 17.74 21.29 -7.69
C SER A 257 17.40 22.67 -8.24
N LEU A 258 16.27 22.82 -8.93
CA LEU A 258 15.75 24.16 -9.31
C LEU A 258 15.13 24.91 -8.13
N THR A 259 14.62 24.17 -7.14
CA THR A 259 14.08 24.73 -5.89
C THR A 259 15.17 24.74 -4.83
N PHE A 260 15.41 25.90 -4.22
CA PHE A 260 16.30 26.00 -3.08
C PHE A 260 15.60 25.47 -1.82
N SER A 261 16.30 24.65 -1.05
CA SER A 261 15.86 24.23 0.29
C SER A 261 17.07 23.98 1.18
N ASP A 262 17.11 24.68 2.30
CA ASP A 262 18.07 24.43 3.36
C ASP A 262 17.48 23.53 4.44
N GLY A 263 16.93 22.38 4.05
CA GLY A 263 16.18 21.50 4.97
C GLY A 263 14.74 21.95 5.25
N TYR A 264 14.17 22.83 4.43
CA TYR A 264 12.79 23.28 4.64
C TYR A 264 11.77 22.18 4.34
N PRO A 265 10.69 22.08 5.14
CA PRO A 265 9.55 21.23 4.82
C PRO A 265 8.96 21.57 3.44
N ARG A 266 8.51 20.57 2.66
CA ARG A 266 7.92 20.80 1.33
C ARG A 266 6.68 21.71 1.38
N THR A 267 5.89 21.60 2.44
CA THR A 267 4.68 22.40 2.66
C THR A 267 4.98 23.80 3.18
N SER A 268 6.24 24.12 3.51
CA SER A 268 6.62 25.42 4.01
C SER A 268 6.43 26.51 2.96
N LYS A 269 6.13 27.73 3.43
CA LYS A 269 6.03 28.91 2.56
C LYS A 269 7.30 29.17 1.74
N TRP A 270 8.48 28.75 2.22
CA TRP A 270 9.78 28.92 1.53
C TRP A 270 9.93 28.03 0.31
N VAL A 271 9.38 26.81 0.35
CA VAL A 271 9.37 25.92 -0.82
C VAL A 271 8.25 26.32 -1.77
N ARG A 272 7.02 26.49 -1.25
CA ARG A 272 5.82 26.76 -2.07
C ARG A 272 5.90 28.06 -2.87
N VAL A 273 6.52 29.10 -2.33
CA VAL A 273 6.65 30.39 -3.05
C VAL A 273 7.42 30.24 -4.38
N GLN A 274 8.36 29.29 -4.45
CA GLN A 274 9.23 29.11 -5.61
C GLN A 274 8.52 28.41 -6.77
N GLU A 275 7.49 27.60 -6.48
CA GLU A 275 6.85 26.68 -7.44
C GLU A 275 6.36 27.40 -8.70
N LYS A 276 5.69 28.56 -8.55
CA LYS A 276 5.06 29.31 -9.65
C LYS A 276 6.00 29.58 -10.83
N TYR A 277 7.28 29.87 -10.55
CA TYR A 277 8.25 30.27 -11.58
C TYR A 277 9.39 29.26 -11.77
N ASN A 278 9.21 28.03 -11.30
CA ASN A 278 10.15 26.95 -11.58
C ASN A 278 9.86 26.24 -12.91
N ASP A 279 8.64 26.32 -13.45
CA ASP A 279 8.31 25.69 -14.73
C ASP A 279 9.05 26.31 -15.93
N PRO A 280 9.20 27.65 -16.04
CA PRO A 280 10.05 28.25 -17.07
C PRO A 280 11.51 27.77 -16.99
N LEU A 281 12.03 27.53 -15.78
CA LEU A 281 13.40 27.00 -15.60
C LEU A 281 13.54 25.56 -16.13
N LYS A 282 12.51 24.72 -15.96
CA LYS A 282 12.46 23.38 -16.56
C LYS A 282 12.40 23.47 -18.08
N ARG A 283 11.58 24.37 -18.61
CA ARG A 283 11.44 24.60 -20.06
C ARG A 283 12.76 24.99 -20.72
N ILE A 284 13.58 25.82 -20.06
CA ILE A 284 14.95 26.14 -20.52
C ILE A 284 15.81 24.88 -20.67
N ILE A 285 15.78 23.97 -19.68
CA ILE A 285 16.53 22.70 -19.75
C ILE A 285 16.02 21.84 -20.90
N GLU A 286 14.70 21.74 -21.07
CA GLU A 286 14.07 20.99 -22.16
C GLU A 286 14.50 21.51 -23.54
N ILE A 287 14.53 22.84 -23.74
CA ILE A 287 14.98 23.45 -25.00
C ILE A 287 16.44 23.09 -25.28
N ILE A 288 17.32 23.23 -24.29
CA ILE A 288 18.76 22.97 -24.45
C ILE A 288 19.02 21.52 -24.89
N PHE A 289 18.26 20.57 -24.33
CA PHE A 289 18.45 19.15 -24.58
C PHE A 289 17.43 18.53 -25.53
N GLN A 290 16.60 19.33 -26.21
CA GLN A 290 15.50 18.81 -27.04
C GLN A 290 15.98 17.82 -28.12
N TYR A 291 17.19 18.01 -28.66
CA TYR A 291 17.79 17.13 -29.68
C TYR A 291 18.73 16.05 -29.12
N ASP A 292 19.02 16.08 -27.82
CA ASP A 292 19.86 15.12 -27.11
C ASP A 292 19.32 14.79 -25.71
N PRO A 293 18.07 14.31 -25.58
CA PRO A 293 17.40 14.16 -24.28
C PRO A 293 18.11 13.19 -23.34
N LYS A 294 18.84 12.21 -23.88
CA LYS A 294 19.63 11.24 -23.09
C LYS A 294 20.79 11.89 -22.32
N LYS A 295 21.28 13.06 -22.78
CA LYS A 295 22.43 13.75 -22.17
C LYS A 295 22.10 14.45 -20.85
N VAL A 296 20.84 14.82 -20.62
CA VAL A 296 20.37 15.39 -19.34
C VAL A 296 20.69 14.48 -18.16
N ASN A 297 20.50 13.17 -18.34
CA ASN A 297 20.62 12.19 -17.26
C ASN A 297 22.08 11.81 -16.93
N GLU A 298 23.04 12.11 -17.82
CA GLU A 298 24.44 11.68 -17.66
C GLU A 298 25.26 12.60 -16.76
N LYS A 299 24.99 13.92 -16.77
CA LYS A 299 25.75 14.92 -15.99
C LYS A 299 24.93 15.63 -14.90
N GLY A 300 23.64 15.32 -14.77
CA GLY A 300 22.76 15.99 -13.80
C GLY A 300 22.22 17.32 -14.33
N LEU A 301 21.88 18.24 -13.42
CA LEU A 301 21.33 19.55 -13.79
C LEU A 301 22.42 20.49 -14.32
N ILE A 302 22.19 21.05 -15.51
CA ILE A 302 23.08 22.06 -16.11
C ILE A 302 23.06 23.41 -15.39
N PHE A 303 22.00 23.70 -14.64
CA PHE A 303 21.94 24.85 -13.76
C PHE A 303 20.91 24.69 -12.64
N GLY A 304 21.02 25.50 -11.60
CA GLY A 304 20.07 25.53 -10.49
C GLY A 304 20.64 26.04 -9.18
N THR A 305 19.99 25.65 -8.10
CA THR A 305 20.31 26.03 -6.73
C THR A 305 21.33 25.09 -6.11
N ASN A 306 22.12 25.65 -5.19
CA ASN A 306 23.10 24.93 -4.39
C ASN A 306 22.52 24.55 -3.01
N ARG A 307 23.22 23.68 -2.30
CA ARG A 307 22.91 23.25 -0.94
C ARG A 307 24.16 23.22 -0.07
N GLY A 308 23.97 23.40 1.22
CA GLY A 308 25.00 23.12 2.21
C GLY A 308 25.23 21.62 2.37
N ILE A 309 26.46 21.25 2.73
CA ILE A 309 26.84 19.89 3.12
C ILE A 309 26.88 19.84 4.66
N TYR A 310 26.02 19.02 5.22
CA TYR A 310 25.82 18.76 6.65
C TYR A 310 26.21 17.32 6.95
N PRO A 311 27.51 17.04 7.21
CA PRO A 311 27.97 15.69 7.55
C PRO A 311 27.13 15.08 8.66
N LEU A 312 26.91 13.77 8.58
CA LEU A 312 26.23 13.06 9.65
C LEU A 312 27.16 12.96 10.86
N SER A 313 26.64 13.23 12.04
CA SER A 313 27.34 12.87 13.28
C SER A 313 27.26 11.36 13.51
N ASN A 314 28.18 10.79 14.31
CA ASN A 314 28.14 9.37 14.69
C ASN A 314 26.77 8.93 15.25
N LEU A 315 26.12 9.81 16.01
CA LEU A 315 24.77 9.57 16.55
C LEU A 315 23.73 9.51 15.43
N GLU A 316 23.80 10.41 14.44
CA GLU A 316 22.89 10.42 13.30
C GLU A 316 23.08 9.19 12.41
N GLU A 317 24.32 8.74 12.20
CA GLU A 317 24.60 7.50 11.48
C GLU A 317 23.99 6.27 12.17
N GLU A 318 24.05 6.22 13.50
CA GLU A 318 23.40 5.17 14.28
C GLU A 318 21.88 5.25 14.18
N LEU A 319 21.31 6.45 14.28
CA LEU A 319 19.87 6.67 14.14
C LEU A 319 19.35 6.30 12.75
N VAL A 320 20.12 6.53 11.68
CA VAL A 320 19.76 6.10 10.32
C VAL A 320 19.71 4.57 10.22
N LYS A 321 20.63 3.84 10.86
CA LYS A 321 20.58 2.37 10.94
C LYS A 321 19.38 1.90 11.74
N GLN A 322 19.16 2.48 12.92
CA GLN A 322 18.00 2.16 13.75
C GLN A 322 16.67 2.46 13.03
N TRP A 323 16.61 3.54 12.26
CA TRP A 323 15.43 3.90 11.49
C TRP A 323 15.02 2.78 10.52
N GLN A 324 15.97 2.15 9.82
CA GLN A 324 15.66 1.07 8.88
C GLN A 324 14.97 -0.11 9.56
N GLU A 325 15.49 -0.53 10.73
CA GLU A 325 14.91 -1.63 11.51
C GLU A 325 13.53 -1.25 12.05
N VAL A 326 13.41 -0.08 12.64
CA VAL A 326 12.14 0.41 13.23
C VAL A 326 11.07 0.61 12.17
N GLU A 327 11.43 1.13 10.99
CA GLU A 327 10.50 1.35 9.88
C GLU A 327 9.95 0.02 9.33
N PHE A 328 10.81 -0.97 9.17
CA PHE A 328 10.42 -2.32 8.76
C PHE A 328 9.45 -2.95 9.76
N GLU A 329 9.81 -2.91 11.04
CA GLU A 329 8.98 -3.45 12.13
C GLU A 329 7.64 -2.73 12.25
N TYR A 330 7.63 -1.40 12.14
CA TYR A 330 6.40 -0.62 12.16
C TYR A 330 5.48 -0.98 10.98
N ARG A 331 6.02 -1.12 9.76
CA ARG A 331 5.21 -1.55 8.60
C ARG A 331 4.63 -2.94 8.79
N LYS A 332 5.40 -3.85 9.39
CA LYS A 332 4.94 -5.20 9.69
C LYS A 332 3.72 -5.15 10.62
N GLU A 333 3.78 -4.40 11.71
CA GLU A 333 2.63 -4.23 12.62
C GLU A 333 1.42 -3.58 11.95
N LEU A 334 1.62 -2.59 11.07
CA LEU A 334 0.52 -1.99 10.30
C LEU A 334 -0.17 -3.00 9.39
N ASN A 335 0.61 -3.86 8.73
CA ASN A 335 0.07 -4.92 7.89
C ASN A 335 -0.69 -5.95 8.72
N GLU A 336 -0.14 -6.39 9.87
CA GLU A 336 -0.83 -7.31 10.77
C GLU A 336 -2.16 -6.74 11.29
N LEU A 337 -2.19 -5.46 11.67
CA LEU A 337 -3.43 -4.79 12.07
C LEU A 337 -4.44 -4.71 10.91
N THR A 338 -3.96 -4.45 9.70
CA THR A 338 -4.79 -4.42 8.48
C THR A 338 -5.41 -5.77 8.21
N ASP A 339 -4.62 -6.84 8.28
CA ASP A 339 -5.07 -8.22 8.08
C ASP A 339 -6.10 -8.62 9.14
N SER A 340 -5.89 -8.26 10.41
CA SER A 340 -6.86 -8.47 11.49
C SER A 340 -8.18 -7.74 11.24
N LEU A 341 -8.14 -6.49 10.75
CA LEU A 341 -9.35 -5.74 10.39
C LEU A 341 -10.11 -6.41 9.23
N ILE A 342 -9.40 -6.89 8.21
CA ILE A 342 -10.01 -7.61 7.08
C ILE A 342 -10.67 -8.91 7.56
N ALA A 343 -9.97 -9.69 8.38
CA ALA A 343 -10.47 -10.94 8.94
C ALA A 343 -11.70 -10.76 9.84
N HIS A 344 -11.90 -9.56 10.39
CA HIS A 344 -12.94 -9.26 11.38
C HIS A 344 -13.95 -8.21 10.92
N VAL A 345 -14.11 -8.04 9.60
CA VAL A 345 -15.02 -7.07 8.98
C VAL A 345 -16.49 -7.19 9.43
N SER A 346 -16.92 -8.37 9.86
CA SER A 346 -18.25 -8.60 10.43
C SER A 346 -18.53 -7.73 11.68
N PHE A 347 -17.48 -7.29 12.37
CA PHE A 347 -17.56 -6.47 13.59
C PHE A 347 -17.32 -4.98 13.33
N LYS A 348 -17.54 -4.49 12.09
CA LYS A 348 -17.28 -3.11 11.69
C LYS A 348 -17.97 -2.01 12.52
N GLU A 349 -19.05 -2.35 13.21
CA GLU A 349 -19.78 -1.41 14.08
C GLU A 349 -19.22 -1.34 15.51
N ASP A 350 -18.33 -2.27 15.90
CA ASP A 350 -17.69 -2.26 17.20
C ASP A 350 -16.75 -1.04 17.35
N SER A 351 -16.71 -0.47 18.55
CA SER A 351 -15.91 0.73 18.83
C SER A 351 -14.41 0.50 18.66
N VAL A 352 -13.89 -0.66 19.06
CA VAL A 352 -12.46 -0.99 18.94
C VAL A 352 -12.09 -1.15 17.48
N TYR A 353 -12.92 -1.87 16.70
CA TYR A 353 -12.74 -2.01 15.26
C TYR A 353 -12.69 -0.64 14.57
N ARG A 354 -13.68 0.23 14.85
CA ARG A 354 -13.74 1.57 14.25
C ARG A 354 -12.52 2.41 14.63
N MET A 355 -12.11 2.36 15.89
CA MET A 355 -10.91 3.07 16.36
C MET A 355 -9.65 2.60 15.63
N ALA A 356 -9.40 1.29 15.56
CA ALA A 356 -8.25 0.73 14.87
C ALA A 356 -8.24 1.12 13.38
N ARG A 357 -9.39 0.99 12.70
CA ARG A 357 -9.52 1.36 11.28
C ARG A 357 -9.26 2.85 11.03
N MET A 358 -9.81 3.71 11.88
CA MET A 358 -9.62 5.16 11.70
C MET A 358 -8.20 5.59 12.04
N TRP A 359 -7.59 5.02 13.07
CA TRP A 359 -6.18 5.26 13.38
C TRP A 359 -5.27 4.81 12.22
N LEU A 360 -5.55 3.65 11.62
CA LEU A 360 -4.82 3.15 10.44
C LEU A 360 -4.91 4.14 9.26
N LYS A 361 -6.09 4.70 8.99
CA LYS A 361 -6.26 5.72 7.96
C LYS A 361 -5.39 6.96 8.21
N VAL A 362 -5.28 7.42 9.46
CA VAL A 362 -4.38 8.52 9.81
C VAL A 362 -2.91 8.14 9.54
N GLN A 363 -2.54 6.87 9.75
CA GLN A 363 -1.18 6.41 9.42
C GLN A 363 -0.92 6.43 7.91
N GLU A 364 -1.90 6.06 7.07
CA GLU A 364 -1.80 6.15 5.60
C GLU A 364 -1.53 7.59 5.14
N GLU A 365 -2.30 8.55 5.68
CA GLU A 365 -2.12 9.98 5.38
C GLU A 365 -0.75 10.50 5.86
N LEU A 366 -0.29 10.04 7.03
CA LEU A 366 1.04 10.38 7.53
C LEU A 366 2.15 9.80 6.64
N GLN A 367 2.02 8.57 6.17
CA GLN A 367 2.99 7.91 5.28
C GLN A 367 3.24 8.74 4.01
N GLU A 368 2.20 9.33 3.43
CA GLU A 368 2.36 10.23 2.28
C GLU A 368 3.17 11.48 2.63
N GLN A 369 2.95 12.05 3.83
CA GLN A 369 3.64 13.25 4.28
C GLN A 369 5.13 13.01 4.62
N ILE A 370 5.46 11.83 5.18
CA ILE A 370 6.84 11.48 5.57
C ILE A 370 7.62 10.74 4.47
N SER A 371 6.96 10.29 3.40
CA SER A 371 7.60 9.61 2.25
C SER A 371 8.81 10.35 1.65
N PRO A 372 8.80 11.69 1.52
CA PRO A 372 9.99 12.43 1.10
C PRO A 372 11.20 12.25 2.02
N TRP A 373 10.98 12.17 3.34
CA TRP A 373 12.06 11.95 4.31
C TRP A 373 12.67 10.56 4.15
N LYS A 374 11.81 9.54 4.02
CA LYS A 374 12.22 8.16 3.72
C LYS A 374 13.09 8.11 2.46
N THR A 375 12.63 8.72 1.36
CA THR A 375 13.38 8.76 0.09
C THR A 375 14.76 9.42 0.24
N ILE A 376 14.86 10.50 1.03
CA ILE A 376 16.13 11.20 1.27
C ILE A 376 17.11 10.31 2.04
N ILE A 377 16.62 9.60 3.06
CA ILE A 377 17.44 8.69 3.86
C ILE A 377 17.92 7.52 3.00
N GLU A 378 17.02 6.86 2.26
CA GLU A 378 17.34 5.71 1.39
C GLU A 378 18.34 6.03 0.29
N LYS A 379 18.28 7.24 -0.27
CA LYS A 379 19.21 7.69 -1.31
C LYS A 379 20.54 8.22 -0.77
N ASN A 380 20.78 8.12 0.54
CA ASN A 380 21.95 8.70 1.22
C ASN A 380 22.12 10.21 0.94
N GLN A 381 21.00 10.93 0.78
CA GLN A 381 21.00 12.36 0.47
C GLN A 381 20.88 13.24 1.71
N LEU A 382 20.78 12.63 2.89
CA LEU A 382 20.49 13.31 4.14
C LEU A 382 21.53 14.41 4.48
N GLN A 383 22.78 14.22 4.07
CA GLN A 383 23.84 15.22 4.24
C GLN A 383 23.57 16.55 3.52
N PHE A 384 22.68 16.61 2.53
CA PHE A 384 22.36 17.85 1.81
C PHE A 384 21.17 18.62 2.39
N TYR A 385 20.69 18.22 3.57
CA TYR A 385 19.56 18.85 4.24
C TYR A 385 19.98 19.25 5.65
N ASN A 386 19.72 20.51 6.00
CA ASN A 386 19.87 20.95 7.39
C ASN A 386 18.82 20.24 8.25
N ARG A 387 19.29 19.48 9.24
CA ARG A 387 18.44 18.68 10.12
C ARG A 387 18.08 19.38 11.43
N ASN A 388 18.47 20.65 11.56
CA ASN A 388 18.25 21.48 12.72
C ASN A 388 17.22 22.58 12.44
N GLY A 389 16.72 23.24 13.48
CA GLY A 389 15.81 24.38 13.37
C GLY A 389 14.44 23.98 12.79
N LEU A 390 14.05 24.59 11.67
CA LEU A 390 12.70 24.48 11.10
C LEU A 390 12.27 23.03 10.81
N LEU A 391 13.19 22.15 10.41
CA LEU A 391 12.86 20.75 10.15
C LEU A 391 12.46 20.02 11.43
N VAL A 392 13.14 20.31 12.55
CA VAL A 392 12.84 19.73 13.85
C VAL A 392 11.47 20.19 14.33
N GLU A 393 11.19 21.49 14.26
CA GLU A 393 9.90 22.06 14.67
C GLU A 393 8.74 21.49 13.84
N TYR A 394 8.92 21.41 12.52
CA TYR A 394 7.94 20.81 11.63
C TYR A 394 7.75 19.32 11.91
N GLY A 395 8.85 18.57 12.11
CA GLY A 395 8.81 17.17 12.49
C GLY A 395 8.03 16.95 13.78
N LYS A 396 8.30 17.74 14.83
CA LYS A 396 7.55 17.66 16.09
C LYS A 396 6.07 17.98 15.90
N SER A 397 5.75 19.06 15.19
CA SER A 397 4.35 19.42 14.90
C SER A 397 3.61 18.32 14.15
N LEU A 398 4.23 17.71 13.14
CA LEU A 398 3.60 16.68 12.32
C LEU A 398 3.46 15.35 13.08
N LEU A 399 4.45 14.99 13.88
CA LEU A 399 4.56 13.65 14.46
C LEU A 399 3.96 13.52 15.86
N SER A 400 3.80 14.62 16.59
CA SER A 400 3.44 14.64 18.02
C SER A 400 2.08 14.05 18.36
N VAL A 401 1.06 14.20 17.51
CA VAL A 401 -0.31 13.81 17.83
C VAL A 401 -1.05 13.30 16.60
N ASP A 402 -1.84 12.24 16.79
CA ASP A 402 -2.92 11.88 15.87
C ASP A 402 -4.28 12.16 16.50
N SER A 403 -5.18 12.73 15.69
CA SER A 403 -6.58 12.94 16.04
C SER A 403 -7.47 12.02 15.23
N VAL A 404 -8.29 11.23 15.92
CA VAL A 404 -9.28 10.35 15.32
C VAL A 404 -10.68 10.83 15.70
N GLU A 405 -11.44 11.30 14.72
CA GLU A 405 -12.77 11.89 14.91
C GLU A 405 -13.90 10.86 14.76
N PHE A 406 -14.68 10.66 15.81
CA PHE A 406 -15.96 9.93 15.76
C PHE A 406 -17.12 10.91 15.74
N LYS A 407 -18.34 10.43 15.42
CA LYS A 407 -19.56 11.28 15.35
C LYS A 407 -19.76 12.16 16.58
N ASP A 408 -19.44 11.65 17.77
CA ASP A 408 -19.72 12.33 19.05
C ASP A 408 -18.47 12.53 19.93
N SER A 409 -17.27 12.14 19.46
CA SER A 409 -16.04 12.23 20.28
C SER A 409 -14.77 12.28 19.44
N VAL A 410 -13.69 12.80 20.02
CA VAL A 410 -12.36 12.79 19.40
C VAL A 410 -11.41 12.00 20.29
N LYS A 411 -10.71 11.04 19.70
CA LYS A 411 -9.63 10.31 20.37
C LYS A 411 -8.29 10.86 19.92
N ILE A 412 -7.47 11.22 20.90
CA ILE A 412 -6.13 11.78 20.68
C ILE A 412 -5.10 10.73 21.07
N PHE A 413 -4.16 10.44 20.17
CA PHE A 413 -2.98 9.63 20.42
C PHE A 413 -1.77 10.56 20.49
N ASN A 414 -1.06 10.56 21.62
CA ASN A 414 0.12 11.40 21.83
C ASN A 414 1.38 10.56 21.65
N TYR A 415 2.40 11.15 21.07
CA TYR A 415 3.69 10.52 20.81
C TYR A 415 4.84 11.30 21.41
N THR A 416 5.94 10.61 21.72
CA THR A 416 7.12 11.18 22.33
C THR A 416 7.91 12.00 21.31
N CYS A 417 8.15 13.28 21.62
CA CYS A 417 8.89 14.25 20.80
C CYS A 417 9.89 15.06 21.64
N GLU A 418 10.60 14.39 22.55
CA GLU A 418 11.49 15.03 23.53
C GLU A 418 12.93 15.23 23.01
N ASP A 419 13.34 14.52 21.96
CA ASP A 419 14.69 14.64 21.41
C ASP A 419 14.94 16.04 20.82
N THR A 420 16.18 16.49 20.84
CA THR A 420 16.59 17.79 20.27
C THR A 420 16.84 17.70 18.76
N THR A 421 17.03 16.48 18.23
CA THR A 421 17.34 16.19 16.83
C THR A 421 16.11 15.74 16.06
N PHE A 422 16.08 16.03 14.75
CA PHE A 422 14.99 15.57 13.87
C PHE A 422 14.95 14.03 13.81
N LEU A 423 16.09 13.38 13.59
CA LEU A 423 16.17 11.92 13.46
C LEU A 423 15.77 11.19 14.74
N GLY A 424 16.21 11.68 15.91
CA GLY A 424 15.85 11.06 17.19
C GLY A 424 14.34 11.09 17.42
N ASN A 425 13.70 12.24 17.18
CA ASN A 425 12.24 12.36 17.24
C ASN A 425 11.56 11.45 16.21
N PHE A 426 12.07 11.38 14.98
CA PHE A 426 11.47 10.57 13.93
C PHE A 426 11.53 9.06 14.26
N VAL A 427 12.70 8.57 14.69
CA VAL A 427 12.87 7.17 15.09
C VAL A 427 12.02 6.82 16.30
N GLN A 428 12.03 7.67 17.33
CA GLN A 428 11.22 7.43 18.53
C GLN A 428 9.73 7.44 18.22
N ASN A 429 9.27 8.35 17.36
CA ASN A 429 7.88 8.42 16.95
C ASN A 429 7.41 7.14 16.24
N LEU A 430 8.24 6.57 15.35
CA LEU A 430 7.91 5.29 14.70
C LEU A 430 7.86 4.13 15.72
N LYS A 431 8.72 4.13 16.74
CA LYS A 431 8.66 3.15 17.85
C LYS A 431 7.34 3.26 18.63
N ASP A 432 6.93 4.48 18.96
CA ASP A 432 5.67 4.72 19.68
C ASP A 432 4.46 4.30 18.83
N ARG A 433 4.45 4.65 17.54
CA ARG A 433 3.39 4.24 16.59
C ARG A 433 3.32 2.72 16.42
N LYS A 434 4.46 2.04 16.38
CA LYS A 434 4.54 0.57 16.40
C LYS A 434 3.82 0.00 17.63
N GLN A 435 4.11 0.53 18.83
CA GLN A 435 3.47 0.05 20.06
C GLN A 435 1.96 0.27 20.08
N ILE A 436 1.47 1.36 19.48
CA ILE A 436 0.04 1.62 19.34
C ILE A 436 -0.60 0.63 18.36
N ALA A 437 0.04 0.35 17.22
CA ALA A 437 -0.46 -0.65 16.26
C ALA A 437 -0.62 -2.03 16.93
N ASP A 438 0.41 -2.47 17.65
CA ASP A 438 0.41 -3.73 18.40
C ASP A 438 -0.70 -3.76 19.46
N SER A 439 -0.79 -2.71 20.28
CA SER A 439 -1.84 -2.59 21.31
C SER A 439 -3.26 -2.63 20.74
N LEU A 440 -3.49 -1.95 19.60
CA LEU A 440 -4.78 -1.96 18.92
C LEU A 440 -5.09 -3.34 18.33
N ASN A 441 -4.08 -4.04 17.81
CA ASN A 441 -4.23 -5.38 17.27
C ASN A 441 -4.59 -6.38 18.37
N GLU A 442 -3.90 -6.32 19.51
CA GLU A 442 -4.22 -7.14 20.69
C GLU A 442 -5.63 -6.85 21.23
N GLU A 443 -6.00 -5.57 21.35
CA GLU A 443 -7.31 -5.16 21.82
C GLU A 443 -8.43 -5.63 20.87
N LEU A 444 -8.24 -5.47 19.57
CA LEU A 444 -9.16 -5.94 18.53
C LEU A 444 -9.36 -7.45 18.62
N ASN A 445 -8.26 -8.22 18.65
CA ASN A 445 -8.31 -9.67 18.73
C ASN A 445 -8.99 -10.16 20.01
N ARG A 446 -8.73 -9.50 21.15
CA ARG A 446 -9.42 -9.78 22.41
C ARG A 446 -10.91 -9.48 22.32
N ARG A 447 -11.28 -8.33 21.73
CA ARG A 447 -12.67 -7.91 21.59
C ARG A 447 -13.45 -8.84 20.67
N VAL A 448 -12.86 -9.25 19.55
CA VAL A 448 -13.46 -10.20 18.61
C VAL A 448 -13.68 -11.56 19.26
N LYS A 449 -12.72 -12.07 20.04
CA LYS A 449 -12.90 -13.31 20.81
C LYS A 449 -14.09 -13.23 21.76
N GLN A 450 -14.28 -12.08 22.43
CA GLN A 450 -15.42 -11.86 23.32
C GLN A 450 -16.75 -11.82 22.54
N LEU A 451 -16.79 -11.11 21.40
CA LEU A 451 -18.00 -11.01 20.58
C LEU A 451 -18.40 -12.36 19.98
N ASN A 452 -17.43 -13.14 19.48
CA ASN A 452 -17.67 -14.50 19.00
C ASN A 452 -18.21 -15.41 20.10
N LEU A 453 -17.63 -15.35 21.31
CA LEU A 453 -18.11 -16.13 22.44
C LEU A 453 -19.53 -15.71 22.86
N SER A 454 -19.84 -14.42 22.82
CA SER A 454 -21.20 -13.92 23.09
C SER A 454 -22.20 -14.45 22.06
N ALA A 455 -21.87 -14.39 20.77
CA ALA A 455 -22.73 -14.91 19.70
C ALA A 455 -22.91 -16.43 19.79
N GLU A 456 -21.86 -17.19 20.13
CA GLU A 456 -21.94 -18.63 20.39
C GLU A 456 -22.91 -18.93 21.55
N ILE A 457 -22.79 -18.20 22.66
CA ILE A 457 -23.66 -18.37 23.84
C ILE A 457 -25.12 -18.01 23.51
N GLU A 458 -25.36 -16.95 22.74
CA GLU A 458 -26.71 -16.58 22.30
C GLU A 458 -27.35 -17.69 21.45
N SER A 459 -26.60 -18.23 20.47
CA SER A 459 -27.07 -19.34 19.63
C SER A 459 -27.37 -20.58 20.45
N VAL A 460 -26.44 -21.01 21.31
CA VAL A 460 -26.62 -22.18 22.16
C VAL A 460 -27.77 -21.97 23.16
N SER A 461 -27.92 -20.77 23.71
CA SER A 461 -29.04 -20.48 24.62
C SER A 461 -30.39 -20.59 23.92
N ALA A 462 -30.49 -20.11 22.67
CA ALA A 462 -31.69 -20.26 21.86
C ALA A 462 -32.01 -21.74 21.57
N GLU A 463 -31.00 -22.54 21.21
CA GLU A 463 -31.15 -23.99 21.01
C GLU A 463 -31.60 -24.71 22.29
N LEU A 464 -31.01 -24.38 23.43
CA LEU A 464 -31.39 -24.97 24.73
C LEU A 464 -32.81 -24.58 25.15
N SER A 465 -33.24 -23.35 24.84
CA SER A 465 -34.62 -22.92 25.05
C SER A 465 -35.57 -23.77 24.21
N GLN A 466 -35.26 -23.95 22.93
CA GLN A 466 -36.08 -24.76 22.03
C GLN A 466 -36.14 -26.23 22.49
N GLN A 467 -35.01 -26.82 22.88
CA GLN A 467 -34.98 -28.18 23.42
C GLN A 467 -35.82 -28.33 24.71
N LEU A 468 -35.81 -27.32 25.56
CA LEU A 468 -36.63 -27.30 26.78
C LEU A 468 -38.12 -27.23 26.44
N ASP A 469 -38.50 -26.40 25.46
CA ASP A 469 -39.87 -26.28 24.97
C ASP A 469 -40.35 -27.58 24.31
N ASP A 470 -39.54 -28.15 23.40
CA ASP A 470 -39.80 -29.43 22.73
C ASP A 470 -39.96 -30.57 23.75
N LEU A 471 -39.09 -30.63 24.76
CA LEU A 471 -39.17 -31.64 25.82
C LEU A 471 -40.45 -31.48 26.64
N THR A 472 -40.89 -30.24 26.87
CA THR A 472 -42.13 -29.94 27.60
C THR A 472 -43.36 -30.34 26.79
N GLU A 473 -43.39 -30.03 25.49
CA GLU A 473 -44.45 -30.44 24.56
C GLU A 473 -44.54 -31.96 24.45
N LEU A 474 -43.40 -32.61 24.19
CA LEU A 474 -43.26 -34.05 24.11
C LEU A 474 -43.85 -34.73 25.35
N TYR A 475 -43.62 -34.15 26.53
CA TYR A 475 -44.16 -34.68 27.78
C TYR A 475 -45.68 -34.53 27.93
N ASN A 476 -46.22 -33.38 27.52
CA ASN A 476 -47.64 -33.08 27.65
C ASN A 476 -48.51 -33.93 26.70
N ASP A 477 -47.96 -34.32 25.55
CA ASP A 477 -48.65 -35.13 24.56
C ASP A 477 -48.70 -36.63 24.88
N TYR A 478 -47.98 -37.11 25.91
CA TYR A 478 -47.99 -38.53 26.24
C TYR A 478 -49.26 -38.99 26.97
N PRO A 479 -49.94 -40.04 26.48
CA PRO A 479 -51.07 -40.64 27.19
C PRO A 479 -50.63 -41.24 28.53
N GLU A 480 -51.47 -41.09 29.55
CA GLU A 480 -51.31 -41.76 30.85
C GLU A 480 -51.39 -43.29 30.66
N ASP A 481 -50.32 -43.99 30.98
CA ASP A 481 -50.21 -45.44 30.78
C ASP A 481 -49.27 -46.09 31.83
N TYR A 482 -49.22 -47.42 31.90
CA TYR A 482 -48.54 -48.24 32.92
C TYR A 482 -47.09 -47.84 33.29
N PHE A 483 -46.27 -47.41 32.32
CA PHE A 483 -44.91 -46.90 32.56
C PHE A 483 -44.87 -45.38 32.78
N ASN A 484 -45.79 -44.65 32.14
CA ASN A 484 -45.96 -43.19 32.18
C ASN A 484 -46.82 -42.67 33.35
N GLY A 485 -47.25 -43.56 34.27
CA GLY A 485 -48.01 -43.19 35.46
C GLY A 485 -47.22 -42.33 36.46
N ASN A 486 -47.60 -42.36 37.74
CA ASN A 486 -47.05 -41.49 38.80
C ASN A 486 -45.51 -41.42 38.90
N ASN A 487 -44.76 -42.39 38.36
CA ASN A 487 -43.30 -42.46 38.46
C ASN A 487 -42.59 -41.51 37.48
N ILE A 488 -43.10 -41.39 36.26
CA ILE A 488 -42.55 -40.51 35.22
C ILE A 488 -43.03 -39.07 35.45
N LYS A 489 -44.31 -38.87 35.76
CA LYS A 489 -44.83 -37.54 36.19
C LYS A 489 -44.07 -36.89 37.35
N GLY A 490 -43.48 -37.67 38.25
CA GLY A 490 -42.61 -37.15 39.31
C GLY A 490 -41.32 -36.52 38.75
N ILE A 491 -40.73 -37.13 37.72
CA ILE A 491 -39.56 -36.61 37.00
C ILE A 491 -39.93 -35.36 36.20
N GLN A 492 -41.11 -35.32 35.58
CA GLN A 492 -41.63 -34.13 34.88
C GLN A 492 -41.66 -32.90 35.79
N ARG A 493 -42.39 -33.01 36.91
CA ARG A 493 -42.57 -31.89 37.84
C ARG A 493 -41.25 -31.42 38.44
N LEU A 494 -40.39 -32.37 38.80
CA LEU A 494 -39.13 -32.07 39.46
C LEU A 494 -38.10 -31.46 38.51
N HIS A 495 -37.95 -32.01 37.31
CA HIS A 495 -36.88 -31.60 36.39
C HIS A 495 -37.37 -30.69 35.28
N ILE A 496 -38.44 -31.04 34.58
CA ILE A 496 -38.89 -30.32 33.38
C ILE A 496 -39.61 -29.02 33.75
N GLU A 497 -40.46 -29.04 34.78
CA GLU A 497 -41.21 -27.84 35.21
C GLU A 497 -40.40 -26.91 36.13
N ASP A 498 -39.40 -27.42 36.86
CA ASP A 498 -38.69 -26.66 37.90
C ASP A 498 -37.17 -26.56 37.68
N LYS A 499 -36.43 -27.68 37.86
CA LYS A 499 -34.95 -27.63 37.88
C LYS A 499 -34.32 -27.17 36.56
N LEU A 500 -34.73 -27.70 35.41
CA LEU A 500 -34.17 -27.35 34.10
C LEU A 500 -34.47 -25.90 33.71
N PRO A 501 -35.72 -25.38 33.84
CA PRO A 501 -35.99 -23.96 33.66
C PRO A 501 -35.21 -23.06 34.61
N ALA A 502 -35.02 -23.47 35.87
CA ALA A 502 -34.24 -22.70 36.84
C ALA A 502 -32.75 -22.65 36.46
N GLU A 503 -32.19 -23.73 35.93
CA GLU A 503 -30.82 -23.78 35.42
C GLU A 503 -30.65 -22.96 34.14
N TYR A 504 -31.62 -22.98 33.22
CA TYR A 504 -31.65 -22.08 32.07
C TYR A 504 -31.68 -20.61 32.49
N ARG A 505 -32.50 -20.26 33.49
CA ARG A 505 -32.50 -18.90 34.07
C ARG A 505 -31.15 -18.52 34.70
N LYS A 506 -30.41 -19.46 35.28
CA LYS A 506 -29.05 -19.19 35.80
C LYS A 506 -28.06 -18.94 34.67
N LEU A 507 -28.16 -19.67 33.56
CA LEU A 507 -27.35 -19.46 32.36
C LEU A 507 -27.53 -18.04 31.81
N ILE A 508 -28.75 -17.63 31.50
CA ILE A 508 -29.02 -16.33 30.83
C ILE A 508 -28.65 -15.12 31.71
N ASN A 509 -28.74 -15.26 33.04
CA ASN A 509 -28.49 -14.17 33.98
C ASN A 509 -27.03 -14.09 34.47
N HIS A 510 -26.13 -14.95 34.00
CA HIS A 510 -24.75 -14.97 34.47
C HIS A 510 -23.86 -13.97 33.72
N ASN A 511 -23.21 -13.04 34.43
CA ASN A 511 -22.40 -11.96 33.82
C ASN A 511 -21.05 -12.39 33.22
N ASN A 512 -20.73 -13.68 33.20
CA ASN A 512 -19.42 -14.19 32.77
C ASN A 512 -19.61 -15.19 31.66
N LEU A 513 -19.15 -14.83 30.46
CA LEU A 513 -19.30 -15.63 29.24
C LEU A 513 -18.67 -17.03 29.36
N SER A 514 -17.49 -17.14 29.98
CA SER A 514 -16.85 -18.46 30.18
C SER A 514 -17.69 -19.36 31.09
N LYS A 515 -18.30 -18.78 32.13
CA LYS A 515 -19.19 -19.53 33.02
C LYS A 515 -20.51 -19.87 32.34
N GLN A 516 -21.05 -18.98 31.50
CA GLN A 516 -22.22 -19.27 30.67
C GLN A 516 -21.97 -20.46 29.73
N LYS A 517 -20.83 -20.50 29.04
CA LYS A 517 -20.46 -21.64 28.18
C LYS A 517 -20.41 -22.96 28.96
N GLN A 518 -19.85 -22.96 30.17
CA GLN A 518 -19.87 -24.15 31.04
C GLN A 518 -21.30 -24.56 31.40
N LEU A 519 -22.12 -23.62 31.89
CA LEU A 519 -23.50 -23.88 32.28
C LEU A 519 -24.36 -24.38 31.10
N ALA A 520 -24.12 -23.86 29.90
CA ALA A 520 -24.78 -24.30 28.68
C ALA A 520 -24.45 -25.76 28.35
N GLY A 521 -23.18 -26.17 28.46
CA GLY A 521 -22.78 -27.56 28.29
C GLY A 521 -23.39 -28.50 29.33
N GLU A 522 -23.44 -28.08 30.60
CA GLU A 522 -24.08 -28.84 31.67
C GLU A 522 -25.59 -29.02 31.44
N LEU A 523 -26.29 -27.93 31.07
CA LEU A 523 -27.71 -27.96 30.77
C LEU A 523 -28.03 -28.80 29.53
N SER A 524 -27.23 -28.69 28.46
CA SER A 524 -27.36 -29.51 27.25
C SER A 524 -27.27 -31.00 27.56
N GLY A 525 -26.30 -31.40 28.39
CA GLY A 525 -26.16 -32.79 28.84
C GLY A 525 -27.38 -33.28 29.62
N LYS A 526 -27.94 -32.44 30.49
CA LYS A 526 -29.16 -32.77 31.26
C LYS A 526 -30.41 -32.85 30.38
N LEU A 527 -30.59 -31.94 29.42
CA LEU A 527 -31.68 -31.97 28.46
C LEU A 527 -31.62 -33.22 27.59
N THR A 528 -30.42 -33.60 27.13
CA THR A 528 -30.19 -34.84 26.37
C THR A 528 -30.59 -36.07 27.18
N LEU A 529 -30.18 -36.14 28.46
CA LEU A 529 -30.57 -37.23 29.34
C LEU A 529 -32.08 -37.26 29.61
N ALA A 530 -32.69 -36.10 29.82
CA ALA A 530 -34.13 -36.00 30.03
C ALA A 530 -34.92 -36.47 28.81
N ASN A 531 -34.51 -36.08 27.60
CA ASN A 531 -35.13 -36.58 26.37
C ASN A 531 -34.96 -38.10 26.22
N ALA A 532 -33.75 -38.61 26.47
CA ALA A 532 -33.49 -40.06 26.42
C ALA A 532 -34.37 -40.85 27.41
N ILE A 533 -34.57 -40.33 28.64
CA ILE A 533 -35.48 -40.92 29.63
C ILE A 533 -36.91 -41.01 29.09
N VAL A 534 -37.39 -39.93 28.46
CA VAL A 534 -38.74 -39.86 27.89
C VAL A 534 -38.91 -40.86 26.75
N GLU A 535 -38.02 -40.85 25.77
CA GLU A 535 -38.03 -41.78 24.63
C GLU A 535 -37.95 -43.25 25.10
N LYS A 536 -37.05 -43.53 26.05
CA LYS A 536 -36.86 -44.87 26.60
C LYS A 536 -38.11 -45.37 27.30
N SER A 537 -38.75 -44.51 28.08
CA SER A 537 -39.97 -44.83 28.80
C SER A 537 -41.10 -45.21 27.86
N TYR A 538 -41.27 -44.45 26.78
CA TYR A 538 -42.24 -44.76 25.73
C TYR A 538 -41.93 -46.10 25.05
N PHE A 539 -40.67 -46.33 24.69
CA PHE A 539 -40.23 -47.60 24.11
C PHE A 539 -40.57 -48.79 25.02
N LEU A 540 -40.22 -48.70 26.31
CA LEU A 540 -40.46 -49.73 27.32
C LEU A 540 -41.94 -50.03 27.49
N GLN A 541 -42.78 -49.00 27.39
CA GLN A 541 -44.22 -49.15 27.45
C GLN A 541 -44.77 -49.94 26.25
N LYS A 542 -44.39 -49.53 25.03
CA LYS A 542 -44.77 -50.24 23.79
C LYS A 542 -44.29 -51.68 23.82
N HIS A 543 -43.06 -51.88 24.28
CA HIS A 543 -42.45 -53.20 24.40
C HIS A 543 -43.14 -54.05 25.49
N SER A 544 -43.60 -53.45 26.59
CA SER A 544 -44.42 -54.11 27.59
C SER A 544 -45.77 -54.58 27.02
N LYS A 545 -46.49 -53.72 26.27
CA LYS A 545 -47.75 -54.10 25.59
C LYS A 545 -47.51 -55.24 24.58
N MET A 546 -46.38 -55.20 23.85
CA MET A 546 -45.96 -56.28 22.95
C MET A 546 -45.71 -57.60 23.69
N LEU A 547 -44.99 -57.56 24.83
CA LEU A 547 -44.74 -58.75 25.65
C LEU A 547 -46.01 -59.34 26.23
N ASP A 548 -46.96 -58.49 26.64
CA ASP A 548 -48.27 -58.95 27.13
C ASP A 548 -49.00 -59.75 26.04
N SER A 549 -49.05 -59.22 24.82
CA SER A 549 -49.62 -59.92 23.65
C SER A 549 -48.86 -61.22 23.34
N LEU A 550 -47.52 -61.17 23.26
CA LEU A 550 -46.67 -62.33 22.95
C LEU A 550 -46.87 -63.50 23.92
N TYR A 551 -47.09 -63.22 25.19
CA TYR A 551 -47.29 -64.22 26.23
C TYR A 551 -48.76 -64.65 26.39
N THR A 552 -49.70 -64.02 25.68
CA THR A 552 -51.12 -64.40 25.68
C THR A 552 -51.43 -65.35 24.53
N GLU A 553 -51.87 -66.55 24.84
CA GLU A 553 -52.33 -67.55 23.87
C GLU A 553 -53.85 -67.67 23.95
N THR A 554 -54.49 -68.09 22.86
CA THR A 554 -55.93 -68.43 22.90
C THR A 554 -56.08 -69.93 23.01
N THR A 555 -56.64 -70.38 24.12
CA THR A 555 -56.95 -71.80 24.34
C THR A 555 -58.45 -71.99 24.37
N PHE A 556 -58.92 -73.07 23.79
CA PHE A 556 -60.32 -73.46 23.87
C PHE A 556 -60.63 -73.93 25.29
N ASP A 557 -61.61 -73.29 25.93
CA ASP A 557 -62.11 -73.71 27.23
C ASP A 557 -63.24 -74.75 27.04
N PRO A 558 -63.03 -76.01 27.44
CA PRO A 558 -64.02 -77.06 27.25
C PRO A 558 -65.29 -76.89 28.10
N PHE A 559 -65.31 -75.95 29.06
CA PHE A 559 -66.47 -75.71 29.92
C PHE A 559 -67.33 -74.52 29.47
N THR A 560 -66.74 -73.54 28.78
CA THR A 560 -67.44 -72.35 28.26
C THR A 560 -67.63 -72.36 26.75
N TYR A 561 -66.99 -73.30 26.03
CA TYR A 561 -66.96 -73.39 24.56
C TYR A 561 -66.46 -72.12 23.85
N GLU A 562 -65.78 -71.24 24.60
CA GLU A 562 -65.18 -70.00 24.08
C GLU A 562 -63.66 -70.12 24.02
N LYS A 563 -63.04 -69.31 23.14
CA LYS A 563 -61.58 -69.12 23.15
C LYS A 563 -61.24 -68.15 24.27
N VAL A 564 -60.71 -68.65 25.37
CA VAL A 564 -60.27 -67.82 26.49
C VAL A 564 -58.76 -67.50 26.35
N PRO A 565 -58.35 -66.25 26.63
CA PRO A 565 -56.95 -65.90 26.66
C PRO A 565 -56.28 -66.57 27.87
N THR A 566 -55.32 -67.45 27.62
CA THR A 566 -54.48 -68.04 28.66
C THR A 566 -53.05 -67.53 28.55
N ARG A 567 -52.42 -67.34 29.70
CA ARG A 567 -51.07 -66.80 29.79
C ARG A 567 -50.06 -67.95 29.69
N ALA A 568 -49.30 -67.99 28.61
CA ALA A 568 -48.15 -68.86 28.52
C ALA A 568 -47.13 -68.50 29.60
N LYS A 569 -46.50 -69.51 30.21
CA LYS A 569 -45.50 -69.34 31.29
C LYS A 569 -45.95 -68.33 32.35
N LYS A 570 -47.21 -68.42 32.77
CA LYS A 570 -47.88 -67.49 33.70
C LYS A 570 -47.02 -67.11 34.91
N ARG A 571 -46.25 -68.07 35.44
CA ARG A 571 -45.35 -67.86 36.59
C ARG A 571 -44.16 -66.96 36.25
N LEU A 572 -43.41 -67.27 35.19
CA LEU A 572 -42.29 -66.43 34.75
C LEU A 572 -42.76 -65.02 34.43
N TYR A 573 -43.84 -64.91 33.64
CA TYR A 573 -44.42 -63.62 33.27
C TYR A 573 -44.85 -62.82 34.50
N SER A 574 -45.51 -63.47 35.48
CA SER A 574 -45.94 -62.79 36.71
C SER A 574 -44.76 -62.32 37.56
N ILE A 575 -43.72 -63.13 37.75
CA ILE A 575 -42.54 -62.72 38.53
C ILE A 575 -41.85 -61.53 37.87
N VAL A 576 -41.64 -61.58 36.55
CA VAL A 576 -40.94 -60.49 35.86
C VAL A 576 -41.83 -59.25 35.75
N MET A 577 -43.00 -59.35 35.10
CA MET A 577 -43.83 -58.18 34.76
C MET A 577 -44.68 -57.65 35.92
N LYS A 578 -44.99 -58.47 36.94
CA LYS A 578 -45.84 -58.05 38.08
C LYS A 578 -45.10 -57.91 39.41
N GLU A 579 -43.85 -58.36 39.51
CA GLU A 579 -43.04 -58.19 40.73
C GLU A 579 -41.75 -57.40 40.44
N MET A 580 -40.89 -57.88 39.52
CA MET A 580 -39.59 -57.25 39.27
C MET A 580 -39.68 -55.88 38.59
N ILE A 581 -40.47 -55.75 37.52
CA ILE A 581 -40.65 -54.47 36.83
C ILE A 581 -41.27 -53.40 37.75
N PRO A 582 -42.34 -53.68 38.52
CA PRO A 582 -42.85 -52.74 39.52
C PRO A 582 -41.81 -52.33 40.57
N ALA A 583 -40.98 -53.26 41.07
CA ALA A 583 -39.94 -52.92 42.03
C ALA A 583 -38.87 -51.98 41.44
N LEU A 584 -38.45 -52.21 40.18
CA LEU A 584 -37.55 -51.29 39.47
C LEU A 584 -38.19 -49.92 39.21
N LEU A 585 -39.50 -49.88 38.97
CA LEU A 585 -40.25 -48.64 38.83
C LEU A 585 -40.37 -47.87 40.16
N ASP A 586 -40.45 -48.57 41.29
CA ASP A 586 -40.39 -47.96 42.62
C ASP A 586 -38.98 -47.41 42.92
N ASP A 587 -37.92 -48.10 42.49
CA ASP A 587 -36.53 -47.59 42.58
C ASP A 587 -36.35 -46.30 41.75
N ILE A 588 -36.94 -46.24 40.55
CA ILE A 588 -36.94 -45.01 39.72
C ILE A 588 -37.58 -43.85 40.47
N LYS A 589 -38.69 -44.11 41.18
CA LYS A 589 -39.36 -43.10 41.99
C LYS A 589 -38.51 -42.64 43.17
N ALA A 590 -37.78 -43.55 43.81
CA ALA A 590 -36.87 -43.21 44.91
C ALA A 590 -35.65 -42.39 44.44
N GLN A 591 -35.22 -42.59 43.18
CA GLN A 591 -34.04 -41.95 42.60
C GLN A 591 -34.39 -40.79 41.64
N SER A 592 -35.63 -40.28 41.68
CA SER A 592 -36.13 -39.29 40.73
C SER A 592 -35.32 -37.99 40.69
N ASP A 593 -34.53 -37.69 41.72
CA ASP A 593 -33.65 -36.52 41.79
C ASP A 593 -32.47 -36.54 40.82
N GLN A 594 -32.02 -37.73 40.36
CA GLN A 594 -30.83 -37.89 39.53
C GLN A 594 -31.20 -38.51 38.17
N LEU A 595 -31.18 -37.69 37.11
CA LEU A 595 -31.53 -38.14 35.75
C LEU A 595 -30.65 -39.31 35.27
N ALA A 596 -29.37 -39.32 35.63
CA ALA A 596 -28.45 -40.40 35.24
C ALA A 596 -28.87 -41.76 35.82
N ASP A 597 -29.26 -41.78 37.09
CA ASP A 597 -29.67 -43.01 37.79
C ASP A 597 -31.01 -43.53 37.27
N VAL A 598 -31.97 -42.61 37.05
CA VAL A 598 -33.25 -42.91 36.39
C VAL A 598 -33.03 -43.55 35.02
N HIS A 599 -32.16 -42.97 34.19
CA HIS A 599 -31.87 -43.51 32.86
C HIS A 599 -31.25 -44.92 32.94
N GLN A 600 -30.33 -45.17 33.89
CA GLN A 600 -29.75 -46.50 34.09
C GLN A 600 -30.80 -47.54 34.50
N LEU A 601 -31.74 -47.19 35.38
CA LEU A 601 -32.82 -48.07 35.77
C LEU A 601 -33.76 -48.39 34.60
N LEU A 602 -34.07 -47.43 33.73
CA LEU A 602 -34.84 -47.69 32.51
C LEU A 602 -34.10 -48.63 31.55
N VAL A 603 -32.78 -48.49 31.40
CA VAL A 603 -31.95 -49.44 30.64
C VAL A 603 -31.99 -50.85 31.27
N LEU A 604 -32.00 -50.94 32.60
CA LEU A 604 -32.10 -52.23 33.29
C LEU A 604 -33.48 -52.89 33.09
N ILE A 605 -34.57 -52.11 33.09
CA ILE A 605 -35.91 -52.56 32.74
C ILE A 605 -35.92 -53.09 31.31
N GLU A 606 -35.30 -52.39 30.36
CA GLU A 606 -35.22 -52.83 28.95
C GLU A 606 -34.54 -54.18 28.83
N LYS A 607 -33.36 -54.34 29.45
CA LYS A 607 -32.64 -55.62 29.47
C LYS A 607 -33.50 -56.73 30.05
N THR A 608 -34.22 -56.44 31.14
CA THR A 608 -35.14 -57.39 31.79
C THR A 608 -36.27 -57.81 30.86
N GLN A 609 -36.88 -56.86 30.15
CA GLN A 609 -37.94 -57.13 29.17
C GLN A 609 -37.43 -57.91 27.95
N HIS A 610 -36.26 -57.55 27.40
CA HIS A 610 -35.64 -58.29 26.29
C HIS A 610 -35.31 -59.73 26.69
N GLN A 611 -34.81 -59.93 27.90
CA GLN A 611 -34.52 -61.27 28.39
C GLN A 611 -35.80 -62.09 28.64
N LEU A 612 -36.88 -61.45 29.13
CA LEU A 612 -38.17 -62.11 29.18
C LEU A 612 -38.64 -62.52 27.78
N LYS A 613 -38.44 -61.68 26.76
CA LYS A 613 -38.78 -62.03 25.37
C LYS A 613 -38.03 -63.27 24.90
N SER A 614 -36.72 -63.35 25.13
CA SER A 614 -35.88 -64.47 24.67
C SER A 614 -36.27 -65.80 25.33
N TYR A 615 -36.81 -65.75 26.54
CA TYR A 615 -37.31 -66.94 27.23
C TYR A 615 -38.64 -67.48 26.70
N ARG A 616 -39.31 -66.85 25.73
CA ARG A 616 -40.64 -67.27 25.27
C ARG A 616 -40.67 -68.72 24.76
N ASP A 617 -39.66 -69.14 24.02
CA ASP A 617 -39.64 -70.45 23.33
C ASP A 617 -38.72 -71.48 24.01
N LEU A 618 -38.07 -71.12 25.11
CA LEU A 618 -37.12 -71.97 25.85
C LEU A 618 -37.78 -72.75 27.00
N ASP A 619 -37.21 -73.86 27.50
CA ASP A 619 -37.74 -74.48 28.73
C ASP A 619 -37.33 -73.67 29.98
N THR A 620 -38.30 -73.00 30.60
CA THR A 620 -38.09 -72.08 31.72
C THR A 620 -38.34 -72.73 33.09
N ARG A 621 -38.65 -74.03 33.16
CA ARG A 621 -39.04 -74.69 34.44
C ARG A 621 -38.00 -74.59 35.55
N LYS A 622 -36.70 -74.69 35.21
CA LYS A 622 -35.60 -74.52 36.18
C LYS A 622 -35.48 -73.05 36.62
N LEU A 623 -35.53 -72.13 35.66
CA LEU A 623 -35.48 -70.68 35.89
C LEU A 623 -36.62 -70.22 36.82
N GLU A 624 -37.85 -70.65 36.54
CA GLU A 624 -39.03 -70.33 37.36
C GLU A 624 -38.91 -70.84 38.80
N ARG A 625 -38.29 -72.01 39.01
CA ARG A 625 -38.03 -72.52 40.37
C ARG A 625 -36.98 -71.68 41.09
N SER A 626 -35.92 -71.26 40.40
CA SER A 626 -34.88 -70.40 40.98
C SER A 626 -35.40 -69.01 41.32
N LEU A 627 -36.15 -68.39 40.40
CA LEU A 627 -36.79 -67.07 40.60
C LEU A 627 -37.83 -67.08 41.72
N ARG A 628 -38.45 -68.23 42.00
CA ARG A 628 -39.40 -68.38 43.13
C ARG A 628 -38.69 -68.50 44.48
N ARG A 629 -37.55 -69.19 44.54
CA ARG A 629 -36.81 -69.40 45.78
C ARG A 629 -36.18 -68.11 46.29
N ASN A 630 -35.72 -67.26 45.37
CA ASN A 630 -35.10 -65.99 45.68
C ASN A 630 -36.15 -64.87 45.61
N LYS A 631 -36.33 -64.13 46.71
CA LYS A 631 -37.31 -63.03 46.79
C LYS A 631 -36.68 -61.65 46.60
N SER A 632 -35.36 -61.53 46.72
CA SER A 632 -34.64 -60.27 46.48
C SER A 632 -34.70 -59.90 45.00
N LEU A 633 -34.86 -58.61 44.71
CA LEU A 633 -34.82 -58.09 43.34
C LEU A 633 -33.43 -58.32 42.71
N ASP A 634 -32.37 -58.07 43.47
CA ASP A 634 -30.99 -58.22 43.02
C ASP A 634 -30.66 -59.65 42.58
N ASP A 635 -30.99 -60.63 43.43
CA ASP A 635 -30.79 -62.06 43.11
C ASP A 635 -31.58 -62.45 41.86
N ARG A 636 -32.80 -61.92 41.70
CA ARG A 636 -33.65 -62.22 40.54
C ARG A 636 -33.09 -61.62 39.24
N LEU A 637 -32.50 -60.43 39.31
CA LEU A 637 -31.82 -59.79 38.17
C LEU A 637 -30.56 -60.56 37.75
N GLU A 638 -29.77 -61.05 38.71
CA GLU A 638 -28.60 -61.88 38.44
C GLU A 638 -28.99 -63.24 37.83
N ILE A 639 -30.05 -63.87 38.35
CA ILE A 639 -30.62 -65.12 37.79
C ILE A 639 -31.12 -64.91 36.35
N MET A 640 -31.69 -63.74 36.06
CA MET A 640 -32.08 -63.36 34.70
C MET A 640 -30.88 -63.00 33.82
N ARG A 641 -29.68 -62.79 34.37
CA ARG A 641 -28.45 -62.35 33.66
C ARG A 641 -28.59 -61.00 32.98
N VAL A 642 -29.28 -60.06 33.64
CA VAL A 642 -29.53 -58.70 33.12
C VAL A 642 -28.78 -57.62 33.88
N ARG A 643 -28.09 -58.02 34.95
CA ARG A 643 -27.17 -57.20 35.71
C ARG A 643 -25.73 -57.53 35.36
#